data_AF-A0A7I8BZE7-F1
#
_entry.id   AF-A0A7I8BZE7-F1
#
_cell.length_a   1.000
_cell.length_b   1.000
_cell.length_c   1.000
_cell.angle_alpha   90.00
_cell.angle_beta   90.00
_cell.angle_gamma   90.00
#
_symmetry.space_group_name_H-M   'P 1'
#
loop_
_entity.id
_entity.type
_entity.pdbx_description
1 polymer ?
#
loop_
_entity_poly.entity_id
_entity_poly.type
_entity_poly.pdbx_seq_one_letter_code
_entity_poly.pdbx_strand_id
1 'polypeptide(L)'
;MNADERAINDVLSQYEAALNASDANAVMRLYAGDGVFLPQHFQPGVGAAEIRRTYDSVFSAIQLSVTFEVQEILQLSPFWAIARTRSNGTVKVHATGESKEEANQELFLFQKVEGTWKIARYAFSTTNPATA
;
A
#
# COMPACT_ATOMS: atom_id res chain seq x y z
N MET A 1 10.77 -10.76 14.77
CA MET A 1 9.43 -10.96 14.19
C MET A 1 8.85 -12.31 14.61
N ASN A 2 7.61 -12.34 15.08
CA ASN A 2 6.83 -13.57 15.30
C ASN A 2 6.23 -14.09 13.96
N ALA A 3 5.44 -15.17 14.00
CA ALA A 3 4.86 -15.74 12.79
C ALA A 3 3.86 -14.81 12.07
N ASP A 4 3.05 -14.08 12.84
CA ASP A 4 2.11 -13.11 12.30
C ASP A 4 2.82 -11.88 11.71
N GLU A 5 3.85 -11.37 12.37
CA GLU A 5 4.66 -10.26 11.88
C GLU A 5 5.38 -10.63 10.57
N ARG A 6 5.86 -11.88 10.42
CA ARG A 6 6.40 -12.37 9.15
C ARG A 6 5.34 -12.42 8.06
N ALA A 7 4.15 -12.94 8.36
CA ALA A 7 3.06 -13.01 7.38
C ALA A 7 2.59 -11.62 6.94
N ILE A 8 2.57 -10.63 7.84
CA ILE A 8 2.28 -9.23 7.51
C ILE A 8 3.40 -8.63 6.63
N ASN A 9 4.65 -8.91 6.95
CA ASN A 9 5.79 -8.51 6.12
C ASN A 9 5.66 -9.08 4.69
N ASP A 10 5.24 -10.34 4.55
CA ASP A 10 5.00 -10.95 3.25
C ASP A 10 3.83 -10.28 2.49
N VAL A 11 2.78 -9.81 3.18
CA VAL A 11 1.71 -9.02 2.56
C VAL A 11 2.25 -7.68 2.05
N LEU A 12 3.11 -7.00 2.81
CA LEU A 12 3.75 -5.76 2.39
C LEU A 12 4.64 -5.96 1.16
N SER A 13 5.45 -7.02 1.12
CA SER A 13 6.27 -7.36 -0.05
C SER A 13 5.43 -7.69 -1.30
N GLN A 14 4.32 -8.42 -1.13
CA GLN A 14 3.37 -8.68 -2.22
C GLN A 14 2.70 -7.40 -2.71
N TYR A 15 2.39 -6.48 -1.80
CA TYR A 15 1.78 -5.20 -2.14
C TYR A 15 2.76 -4.33 -2.94
N GLU A 16 4.02 -4.22 -2.51
CA GLU A 16 5.08 -3.56 -3.29
C GLU A 16 5.20 -4.16 -4.70
N ALA A 17 5.27 -5.49 -4.81
CA ALA A 17 5.37 -6.16 -6.11
C ALA A 17 4.16 -5.86 -7.01
N ALA A 18 2.95 -5.83 -6.43
CA ALA A 18 1.73 -5.51 -7.16
C ALA A 18 1.69 -4.06 -7.65
N LEU A 19 2.18 -3.10 -6.84
CA LEU A 19 2.32 -1.70 -7.24
C LEU A 19 3.31 -1.54 -8.40
N ASN A 20 4.49 -2.15 -8.30
CA ASN A 20 5.51 -2.09 -9.34
C ASN A 20 5.07 -2.78 -10.64
N ALA A 21 4.22 -3.80 -10.55
CA ALA A 21 3.65 -4.48 -11.72
C ALA A 21 2.40 -3.79 -12.29
N SER A 22 1.90 -2.72 -11.64
CA SER A 22 0.62 -2.09 -11.98
C SER A 22 -0.56 -3.11 -12.01
N ASP A 23 -0.53 -4.11 -11.11
CA ASP A 23 -1.50 -5.20 -11.08
C ASP A 23 -2.58 -4.95 -10.00
N ALA A 24 -3.68 -4.32 -10.42
CA ALA A 24 -4.83 -4.08 -9.56
C ALA A 24 -5.45 -5.37 -9.01
N ASN A 25 -5.42 -6.49 -9.76
CA ASN A 25 -5.97 -7.75 -9.26
C ASN A 25 -5.10 -8.30 -8.12
N ALA A 26 -3.77 -8.19 -8.21
CA ALA A 26 -2.87 -8.54 -7.12
C ALA A 26 -3.09 -7.67 -5.89
N VAL A 27 -3.20 -6.35 -6.05
CA VAL A 27 -3.52 -5.45 -4.94
C VAL A 27 -4.84 -5.84 -4.25
N MET A 28 -5.90 -6.07 -5.03
CA MET A 28 -7.21 -6.39 -4.46
C MET A 28 -7.22 -7.70 -3.65
N ARG A 29 -6.36 -8.67 -3.97
CA ARG A 29 -6.24 -9.90 -3.18
C ARG A 29 -5.67 -9.66 -1.78
N LEU A 30 -4.99 -8.54 -1.54
CA LEU A 30 -4.34 -8.22 -0.28
C LEU A 30 -5.26 -7.42 0.67
N TYR A 31 -6.32 -6.80 0.17
CA TYR A 31 -7.27 -6.04 0.97
C TYR A 31 -8.33 -6.91 1.64
N ALA A 32 -8.81 -6.44 2.80
CA ALA A 32 -10.05 -6.93 3.39
C ALA A 32 -11.24 -6.44 2.56
N GLY A 33 -12.37 -7.16 2.61
CA GLY A 33 -13.56 -6.81 1.82
C GLY A 33 -14.12 -5.42 2.13
N ASP A 34 -14.06 -5.00 3.40
CA ASP A 34 -14.43 -3.67 3.91
C ASP A 34 -13.22 -2.71 3.99
N GLY A 35 -12.16 -2.99 3.23
CA GLY A 35 -10.94 -2.20 3.25
C GLY A 35 -11.19 -0.71 3.00
N VAL A 36 -10.30 0.15 3.49
CA VAL A 36 -10.30 1.58 3.16
C VAL A 36 -8.92 2.01 2.70
N PHE A 37 -8.88 2.62 1.53
CA PHE A 37 -7.68 3.27 1.00
C PHE A 37 -7.83 4.79 1.15
N LEU A 38 -6.85 5.44 1.77
CA LEU A 38 -6.82 6.88 2.02
C LEU A 38 -5.67 7.51 1.21
N PRO A 39 -5.86 7.69 -0.11
CA PRO A 39 -4.87 8.34 -0.96
C PRO A 39 -4.69 9.81 -0.62
N GLN A 40 -3.47 10.31 -0.76
CA GLN A 40 -3.16 11.72 -0.57
C GLN A 40 -3.96 12.60 -1.53
N HIS A 41 -4.49 13.73 -1.04
CA HIS A 41 -5.29 14.72 -1.81
C HIS A 41 -6.66 14.26 -2.35
N PHE A 42 -7.06 13.00 -2.12
CA PHE A 42 -8.33 12.47 -2.59
C PHE A 42 -9.21 12.01 -1.42
N GLN A 43 -10.50 11.81 -1.70
CA GLN A 43 -11.41 11.19 -0.74
C GLN A 43 -11.06 9.70 -0.56
N PRO A 44 -11.33 9.11 0.62
CA PRO A 44 -11.10 7.69 0.84
C PRO A 44 -11.91 6.81 -0.11
N GLY A 45 -11.26 5.77 -0.67
CA GLY A 45 -11.93 4.66 -1.32
C GLY A 45 -12.37 3.64 -0.27
N VAL A 46 -13.68 3.47 -0.09
CA VAL A 46 -14.27 2.59 0.94
C VAL A 46 -14.86 1.33 0.29
N GLY A 47 -14.38 0.17 0.73
CA GLY A 47 -14.78 -1.14 0.23
C GLY A 47 -14.10 -1.52 -1.09
N ALA A 48 -14.19 -2.81 -1.42
CA ALA A 48 -13.44 -3.40 -2.53
C ALA A 48 -13.68 -2.71 -3.89
N ALA A 49 -14.91 -2.29 -4.18
CA ALA A 49 -15.24 -1.67 -5.46
C ALA A 49 -14.56 -0.30 -5.65
N GLU A 50 -14.61 0.58 -4.65
CA GLU A 50 -13.97 1.90 -4.74
C GLU A 50 -12.45 1.78 -4.70
N ILE A 51 -11.89 0.88 -3.88
CA ILE A 51 -10.44 0.62 -3.86
C ILE A 51 -9.97 0.17 -5.25
N ARG A 52 -10.68 -0.78 -5.88
CA ARG A 52 -10.37 -1.27 -7.22
C ARG A 52 -10.36 -0.12 -8.23
N ARG A 53 -11.41 0.71 -8.22
CA ARG A 53 -11.53 1.87 -9.10
C ARG A 53 -10.38 2.86 -8.89
N THR A 54 -9.96 3.08 -7.65
CA THR A 54 -8.81 3.95 -7.36
C THR A 54 -7.53 3.40 -7.96
N TYR A 55 -7.21 2.11 -7.77
CA TYR A 55 -5.99 1.52 -8.33
C TYR A 55 -6.01 1.45 -9.86
N ASP A 56 -7.15 1.11 -10.48
CA ASP A 56 -7.29 1.16 -11.93
C ASP A 56 -7.00 2.58 -12.46
N SER A 57 -7.52 3.61 -11.78
CA SER A 57 -7.26 5.00 -12.14
C SER A 57 -5.77 5.36 -11.96
N VAL A 58 -5.16 4.96 -10.85
CA VAL A 58 -3.74 5.22 -10.56
C VAL A 58 -2.87 4.57 -11.63
N PHE A 59 -3.03 3.27 -11.89
CA PHE A 59 -2.22 2.54 -12.87
C PHE A 59 -2.48 2.95 -14.32
N SER A 60 -3.66 3.53 -14.62
CA SER A 60 -3.89 4.14 -15.94
C SER A 60 -3.14 5.46 -16.13
N ALA A 61 -2.86 6.19 -15.03
CA ALA A 61 -2.27 7.52 -15.06
C ALA A 61 -0.75 7.48 -14.87
N ILE A 62 -0.26 6.58 -14.02
CA ILE A 62 1.14 6.52 -13.59
C ILE A 62 1.65 5.09 -13.48
N GLN A 63 2.96 4.93 -13.68
CA GLN A 63 3.72 3.74 -13.34
C GLN A 63 4.59 4.03 -12.12
N LEU A 64 4.48 3.17 -11.11
CA LEU A 64 5.30 3.22 -9.90
C LEU A 64 6.52 2.33 -10.06
N SER A 65 7.65 2.77 -9.52
CA SER A 65 8.87 1.98 -9.38
C SER A 65 9.45 2.27 -8.01
N VAL A 66 8.98 1.54 -6.99
CA VAL A 66 9.18 1.87 -5.56
C VAL A 66 9.68 0.67 -4.77
N THR A 67 10.44 0.94 -3.71
CA THR A 67 10.89 -0.04 -2.73
C THR A 67 10.38 0.37 -1.35
N PHE A 68 9.83 -0.58 -0.61
CA PHE A 68 9.32 -0.39 0.74
C PHE A 68 10.39 -0.77 1.76
N GLU A 69 10.55 0.09 2.76
CA GLU A 69 11.33 -0.15 3.95
C GLU A 69 10.38 -0.29 5.14
N VAL A 70 10.28 -1.49 5.70
CA VAL A 70 9.44 -1.76 6.87
C VAL A 70 10.11 -1.21 8.12
N GLN A 71 9.51 -0.18 8.71
CA GLN A 71 10.04 0.49 9.90
C GLN A 71 9.59 -0.20 11.18
N GLU A 72 8.33 -0.64 11.22
CA GLU A 72 7.78 -1.38 12.35
C GLU A 72 6.61 -2.26 11.90
N ILE A 73 6.45 -3.38 12.60
CA ILE A 73 5.22 -4.19 12.60
C ILE A 73 4.93 -4.47 14.07
N LEU A 74 3.73 -4.11 14.53
CA LEU A 74 3.29 -4.34 15.90
C LEU A 74 1.95 -5.09 15.89
N GLN A 75 1.97 -6.32 16.39
CA GLN A 75 0.75 -7.07 16.64
C GLN A 75 0.01 -6.50 17.85
N LEU A 76 -1.23 -6.04 17.64
CA LEU A 76 -2.06 -5.43 18.67
C LEU A 76 -2.96 -6.47 19.36
N SER A 77 -3.34 -7.52 18.61
CA SER A 77 -4.16 -8.65 19.09
C SER A 77 -4.01 -9.87 18.16
N PRO A 78 -4.65 -11.01 18.45
CA PRO A 78 -4.64 -12.16 17.53
C PRO A 78 -5.15 -11.86 16.10
N PHE A 79 -5.94 -10.77 15.94
CA PHE A 79 -6.61 -10.44 14.68
C PHE A 79 -6.26 -9.05 14.12
N TRP A 80 -5.48 -8.24 14.85
CA TRP A 80 -5.14 -6.87 14.44
C TRP A 80 -3.66 -6.58 14.62
N ALA A 81 -3.10 -5.89 13.66
CA ALA A 81 -1.71 -5.41 13.70
C ALA A 81 -1.59 -4.08 12.96
N ILE A 82 -0.59 -3.29 13.33
CA ILE A 82 -0.23 -2.07 12.63
C ILE A 82 1.16 -2.25 12.02
N ALA A 83 1.39 -1.64 10.86
CA ALA A 83 2.74 -1.50 10.31
C ALA A 83 2.97 -0.08 9.81
N ARG A 84 4.20 0.38 9.94
CA ARG A 84 4.66 1.64 9.36
C ARG A 84 5.77 1.33 8.38
N THR A 85 5.70 1.92 7.19
CA THR A 85 6.76 1.79 6.19
C THR A 85 7.21 3.17 5.72
N ARG A 86 8.31 3.17 4.98
CA ARG A 86 8.67 4.23 4.05
C ARG A 86 8.75 3.63 2.67
N SER A 87 8.42 4.38 1.63
CA SER A 87 8.72 3.98 0.26
C SER A 87 9.50 5.06 -0.46
N ASN A 88 10.46 4.65 -1.29
CA ASN A 88 11.23 5.53 -2.14
C ASN A 88 11.35 4.93 -3.55
N GLY A 89 11.49 5.78 -4.55
CA GLY A 89 11.69 5.36 -5.93
C GLY A 89 11.26 6.44 -6.91
N THR A 90 10.58 6.04 -7.98
CA THR A 90 10.14 6.98 -9.02
C THR A 90 8.71 6.73 -9.47
N VAL A 91 8.04 7.82 -9.84
CA VAL A 91 6.75 7.81 -10.54
C VAL A 91 6.93 8.30 -11.97
N LYS A 92 6.45 7.52 -12.94
CA LYS A 92 6.37 7.93 -14.34
C LYS A 92 4.93 8.26 -14.71
N VAL A 93 4.68 9.46 -15.23
CA VAL A 93 3.38 9.88 -15.74
C VAL A 93 3.20 9.36 -17.16
N HIS A 94 2.16 8.56 -17.42
CA HIS A 94 1.94 7.95 -18.72
C HIS A 94 1.66 8.98 -19.82
N ALA A 95 0.86 10.01 -19.52
CA ALA A 95 0.45 11.01 -20.49
C ALA A 95 1.62 11.85 -21.04
N THR A 96 2.64 12.12 -20.22
CA THR A 96 3.77 12.98 -20.59
C THR A 96 5.08 12.22 -20.78
N GLY A 97 5.18 11.00 -20.23
CA GLY A 97 6.42 10.24 -20.15
C GLY A 97 7.41 10.76 -19.11
N GLU A 98 7.09 11.83 -18.39
CA GLU A 98 7.94 12.44 -17.37
C GLU A 98 8.07 11.50 -16.16
N SER A 99 9.30 11.39 -15.62
CA SER A 99 9.60 10.62 -14.41
C SER A 99 10.08 11.54 -13.31
N LYS A 100 9.60 11.34 -12.09
CA LYS A 100 9.98 12.12 -10.90
C LYS A 100 10.30 11.20 -9.74
N GLU A 101 11.15 11.69 -8.84
CA GLU A 101 11.39 11.04 -7.56
C GLU A 101 10.10 10.96 -6.74
N GLU A 102 9.89 9.82 -6.12
CA GLU A 102 8.77 9.53 -5.24
C GLU A 102 9.30 9.08 -3.88
N ALA A 103 8.81 9.71 -2.82
CA ALA A 103 9.08 9.33 -1.44
C ALA A 103 7.82 9.49 -0.60
N ASN A 104 7.47 8.47 0.16
CA ASN A 104 6.29 8.44 1.02
C ASN A 104 6.60 7.80 2.38
N GLN A 105 5.73 8.10 3.34
CA GLN A 105 5.58 7.34 4.59
C GLN A 105 4.16 6.78 4.67
N GLU A 106 4.05 5.56 5.18
CA GLU A 106 2.80 4.81 5.16
C GLU A 106 2.40 4.31 6.54
N LEU A 107 1.09 4.24 6.76
CA LEU A 107 0.48 3.55 7.89
C LEU A 107 -0.53 2.51 7.40
N PHE A 108 -0.32 1.27 7.84
CA PHE A 108 -1.19 0.14 7.54
C PHE A 108 -1.82 -0.37 8.83
N LEU A 109 -3.14 -0.56 8.79
CA LEU A 109 -3.86 -1.41 9.75
C LEU A 109 -4.20 -2.71 9.05
N PHE A 110 -3.76 -3.83 9.62
CA PHE A 110 -4.04 -5.17 9.15
C PHE A 110 -5.10 -5.84 10.01
N GLN A 111 -5.96 -6.62 9.35
CA GLN A 111 -6.91 -7.52 9.98
C GLN A 111 -6.65 -8.95 9.51
N LYS A 112 -6.70 -9.92 10.42
CA LYS A 112 -6.71 -11.34 10.06
C LYS A 112 -8.15 -11.77 9.73
N VAL A 113 -8.40 -12.06 8.45
CA VAL A 113 -9.68 -12.51 7.91
C VAL A 113 -9.53 -13.97 7.50
N GLU A 114 -10.33 -14.87 8.09
CA GLU A 114 -10.29 -16.31 7.79
C GLU A 114 -8.86 -16.90 7.86
N GLY A 115 -8.09 -16.47 8.87
CA GLY A 115 -6.72 -16.93 9.08
C GLY A 115 -5.65 -16.22 8.24
N THR A 116 -6.04 -15.36 7.29
CA THR A 116 -5.11 -14.64 6.41
C THR A 116 -5.04 -13.17 6.78
N TRP A 117 -3.83 -12.60 6.89
CA TRP A 117 -3.66 -11.16 7.10
C TRP A 117 -4.01 -10.38 5.83
N LYS A 118 -4.79 -9.31 6.00
CA LYS A 118 -5.27 -8.43 4.95
C LYS A 118 -5.13 -6.96 5.34
N ILE A 119 -4.92 -6.10 4.36
CA ILE A 119 -4.93 -4.65 4.54
C ILE A 119 -6.37 -4.22 4.85
N ALA A 120 -6.62 -3.77 6.07
CA ALA A 120 -7.91 -3.24 6.47
C ALA A 120 -7.98 -1.74 6.21
N ARG A 121 -6.96 -0.97 6.63
CA ARG A 121 -6.86 0.47 6.34
C ARG A 121 -5.45 0.79 5.88
N TYR A 122 -5.34 1.66 4.88
CA TYR A 122 -4.05 2.11 4.37
C TYR A 122 -4.11 3.61 4.09
N ALA A 123 -3.19 4.35 4.69
CA ALA A 123 -2.96 5.76 4.41
C ALA A 123 -1.48 6.00 4.13
N PHE A 124 -1.19 6.97 3.28
CA PHE A 124 0.17 7.42 3.03
C PHE A 124 0.22 8.93 2.85
N SER A 125 1.41 9.49 3.02
CA SER A 125 1.68 10.89 2.75
C SER A 125 3.06 11.05 2.13
N THR A 126 3.20 11.98 1.19
CA THR A 126 4.51 12.28 0.60
C THR A 126 5.48 12.83 1.64
N THR A 127 6.73 12.42 1.54
CA THR A 127 7.87 13.01 2.24
C THR A 127 8.75 13.82 1.28
N ASN A 128 8.25 14.14 0.09
CA ASN A 128 8.97 14.97 -0.87
C ASN A 128 8.90 16.48 -0.53
N PRO A 129 9.96 17.26 -0.84
CA PRO A 129 11.28 16.77 -1.25
C PRO A 129 11.90 15.98 -0.10
N ALA A 130 12.53 14.85 -0.39
CA ALA A 130 13.13 14.00 0.62
C ALA A 130 14.02 14.85 1.53
N THR A 131 13.68 14.96 2.80
CA THR A 131 14.56 15.63 3.77
C THR A 131 15.81 14.77 3.89
N ALA A 132 16.96 15.38 3.58
CA ALA A 132 18.28 14.79 3.69
C ALA A 132 18.57 14.20 5.09
#